data_AF-W5TRK0-F1
#
_entry.id   AF-W5TRK0-F1
#
_cell.length_a   1.000
_cell.length_b   1.000
_cell.length_c   1.000
_cell.angle_alpha   90.00
_cell.angle_beta   90.00
_cell.angle_gamma   90.00
#
_symmetry.space_group_name_H-M   'P 1'
#
loop_
_entity.id
_entity.type
_entity.pdbx_description
1 polymer ?
#
loop_
_entity_poly.entity_id
_entity_poly.type
_entity_poly.pdbx_seq_one_letter_code
_entity_poly.pdbx_strand_id
1 'polypeptide(L)'
;MGVDPGDEHTAPRTESATDTRQFGWGARIFAVLGAFGCGLVLGATALAAYSVWGASRLTTDDRLRGHDLFGSFDHLDPSGIPGHFGLTALIAGPFVLMVAVIAVLRVRRRWSGYAEWWPLVLMSMIGGLLVAPIMAAADHLPGVWRQVRVDHPLFEQLPTGVVAAGSVVLATVFMIPVVFRPGLLRAVPWRGLGIVTVAGALVATAAAAASVVAGDDNRHVDRGTAAATAAPPVPDRAGSQRYQLQVPSMRDRGGWYDSDIVATGTGFVVGSTDGITAYDGVTGTQRWHYLRTHNRDGRGGLRMGYRPGSLRSLDGGSVVLANWEHLGWLAFDAITGRTLWQNSEFAVDGAEESAAFADSGAPLVFRTSPGYLLLTDRDTLTRYDAHTGKRLWTSHLECPDRRTAVAITDRALYRMAECSQGAEDVLTATALDPGTGTVLATRELRRTETNESAGRYTEDRIELYANTAVLYWLSAPRTYDQLIVPAPEQLTTATRNTGEYPTPMAADPSSGQVLSLSERRGTQPDHFPITDAITNVTSYELPGVHPYRQYKPADTAFLSQQMIQVGQDNPSGVVLRTWDRADGHPEPPTPITSECTRGTLSLITAPGAVLAVCTGKNSAKVFGYHP
;
A
#
# COMPACT_ATOMS: atom_id res chain seq x y z
N MET A 1 -42.35 75.19 84.53
CA MET A 1 -43.25 74.70 83.47
C MET A 1 -42.38 74.00 82.44
N GLY A 2 -42.44 72.67 82.40
CA GLY A 2 -41.70 71.83 81.47
C GLY A 2 -42.63 71.30 80.38
N VAL A 3 -42.04 71.03 79.21
CA VAL A 3 -42.65 70.27 78.11
C VAL A 3 -41.56 69.35 77.56
N ASP A 4 -41.91 68.07 77.43
CA ASP A 4 -41.10 66.93 77.01
C ASP A 4 -41.65 66.40 75.67
N PRO A 5 -40.84 66.04 74.65
CA PRO A 5 -41.35 65.54 73.38
C PRO A 5 -41.16 64.02 73.19
N GLY A 6 -42.30 63.32 73.09
CA GLY A 6 -42.67 62.35 72.05
C GLY A 6 -41.70 61.24 71.59
N ASP A 7 -42.02 60.01 72.01
CA ASP A 7 -41.54 58.74 71.45
C ASP A 7 -42.26 58.35 70.14
N GLU A 8 -41.50 57.95 69.11
CA GLU A 8 -41.98 57.36 67.86
C GLU A 8 -41.45 55.91 67.72
N HIS A 9 -42.36 54.95 67.78
CA HIS A 9 -42.08 53.51 67.68
C HIS A 9 -41.66 53.10 66.26
N THR A 10 -40.44 52.56 66.11
CA THR A 10 -39.95 51.88 64.90
C THR A 10 -40.00 50.36 65.07
N ALA A 11 -40.72 49.68 64.18
CA ALA A 11 -40.83 48.21 64.15
C ALA A 11 -39.53 47.57 63.61
N PRO A 12 -39.09 46.42 64.17
CA PRO A 12 -37.89 45.72 63.70
C PRO A 12 -38.13 45.00 62.37
N ARG A 13 -37.30 45.36 61.38
CA ARG A 13 -37.22 44.72 60.06
C ARG A 13 -36.52 43.35 60.23
N THR A 14 -37.27 42.26 60.22
CA THR A 14 -36.71 40.90 60.15
C THR A 14 -36.12 40.66 58.75
N GLU A 15 -34.82 40.92 58.59
CA GLU A 15 -34.06 40.51 57.41
C GLU A 15 -34.02 38.97 57.33
N SER A 16 -34.48 38.44 56.20
CA SER A 16 -34.56 37.01 55.93
C SER A 16 -33.17 36.37 55.83
N ALA A 17 -32.80 35.58 56.85
CA ALA A 17 -31.58 34.77 56.88
C ALA A 17 -31.52 33.66 55.79
N THR A 18 -32.52 33.57 54.92
CA THR A 18 -32.64 32.57 53.85
C THR A 18 -31.86 32.93 52.58
N ASP A 19 -31.55 34.22 52.36
CA ASP A 19 -30.96 34.69 51.08
C ASP A 19 -29.43 34.48 51.00
N THR A 20 -28.73 34.43 52.14
CA THR A 20 -27.27 34.21 52.18
C THR A 20 -26.85 32.77 51.92
N ARG A 21 -27.73 31.78 52.09
CA ARG A 21 -27.42 30.36 51.80
C ARG A 21 -27.53 30.02 50.31
N GLN A 22 -28.45 30.63 49.56
CA GLN A 22 -28.61 30.36 48.13
C GLN A 22 -27.46 30.93 47.28
N PHE A 23 -26.92 32.10 47.63
CA PHE A 23 -25.77 32.68 46.93
C PHE A 23 -24.46 31.86 47.07
N GLY A 24 -24.31 31.10 48.17
CA GLY A 24 -23.10 30.33 48.44
C GLY A 24 -22.92 29.09 47.55
N TRP A 25 -24.03 28.46 47.12
CA TRP A 25 -23.96 27.21 46.35
C TRP A 25 -23.57 27.42 44.90
N GLY A 26 -24.17 28.40 44.22
CA GLY A 26 -23.81 28.75 42.84
C GLY A 26 -22.35 29.18 42.70
N ALA A 27 -21.83 29.94 43.67
CA ALA A 27 -20.43 30.35 43.68
C ALA A 27 -19.45 29.17 43.78
N ARG A 28 -19.79 28.14 44.55
CA ARG A 28 -19.00 26.91 44.66
C ARG A 28 -18.99 26.13 43.35
N ILE A 29 -20.14 25.99 42.69
CA ILE A 29 -20.23 25.30 41.38
C ILE A 29 -19.35 25.99 40.34
N PHE A 30 -19.45 27.31 40.20
CA PHE A 30 -18.66 28.05 39.22
C PHE A 30 -17.16 27.99 39.52
N ALA A 31 -16.75 28.05 40.78
CA ALA A 31 -15.35 27.87 41.16
C ALA A 31 -14.83 26.46 40.85
N VAL A 32 -15.65 25.42 41.07
CA VAL A 32 -15.35 24.03 40.68
C VAL A 32 -15.22 23.90 39.16
N LEU A 33 -16.18 24.43 38.39
CA LEU A 33 -16.12 24.40 36.93
C LEU A 33 -14.87 25.12 36.40
N GLY A 34 -14.54 26.30 36.91
CA GLY A 34 -13.32 27.00 36.47
C GLY A 34 -12.03 26.27 36.84
N ALA A 35 -11.96 25.67 38.04
CA ALA A 35 -10.80 24.84 38.42
C ALA A 35 -10.66 23.59 37.53
N PHE A 36 -11.77 22.97 37.16
CA PHE A 36 -11.83 21.85 36.23
C PHE A 36 -11.37 22.28 34.83
N GLY A 37 -11.85 23.45 34.36
CA GLY A 37 -11.41 24.09 33.13
C GLY A 37 -9.90 24.33 33.09
N CYS A 38 -9.29 24.83 34.17
CA CYS A 38 -7.83 24.97 34.26
C CYS A 38 -7.11 23.64 34.03
N GLY A 39 -7.60 22.56 34.65
CA GLY A 39 -7.06 21.21 34.48
C GLY A 39 -7.15 20.72 33.04
N LEU A 40 -8.31 20.92 32.42
CA LEU A 40 -8.54 20.59 31.02
C LEU A 40 -7.60 21.35 30.08
N VAL A 41 -7.42 22.66 30.25
CA VAL A 41 -6.56 23.46 29.37
C VAL A 41 -5.09 23.09 29.52
N LEU A 42 -4.63 22.74 30.72
CA LEU A 42 -3.28 22.21 30.96
C LEU A 42 -3.06 20.93 30.16
N GLY A 43 -3.98 19.97 30.28
CA GLY A 43 -3.91 18.71 29.53
C GLY A 43 -4.03 18.93 28.01
N ALA A 44 -4.93 19.83 27.57
CA ALA A 44 -5.12 20.17 26.18
C ALA A 44 -3.87 20.81 25.54
N THR A 45 -3.17 21.68 26.29
CA THR A 45 -1.93 22.31 25.83
C THR A 45 -0.81 21.27 25.68
N ALA A 46 -0.70 20.34 26.63
CA ALA A 46 0.26 19.24 26.53
C ALA A 46 -0.05 18.30 25.35
N LEU A 47 -1.34 17.99 25.13
CA LEU A 47 -1.78 17.21 23.98
C LEU A 47 -1.53 17.94 22.65
N ALA A 48 -1.72 19.25 22.62
CA ALA A 48 -1.41 20.08 21.45
C ALA A 48 0.08 20.04 21.12
N ALA A 49 0.94 20.12 22.14
CA ALA A 49 2.39 19.95 21.97
C ALA A 49 2.73 18.56 21.40
N TYR A 50 2.14 17.49 21.94
CA TYR A 50 2.27 16.14 21.39
C TYR A 50 1.82 16.08 19.93
N SER A 51 0.66 16.65 19.60
CA SER A 51 0.12 16.70 18.25
C SER A 51 1.08 17.39 17.25
N VAL A 52 1.73 18.48 17.67
CA VAL A 52 2.63 19.23 16.77
C VAL A 52 3.96 18.51 16.58
N TRP A 53 4.52 17.92 17.64
CA TRP A 53 5.90 17.44 17.63
C TRP A 53 6.09 15.93 17.74
N GLY A 54 5.16 15.20 18.35
CA GLY A 54 5.28 13.76 18.62
C GLY A 54 4.36 12.86 17.78
N ALA A 55 3.20 13.37 17.38
CA ALA A 55 2.20 12.57 16.65
C ALA A 55 2.62 12.29 15.20
N SER A 56 2.28 11.10 14.72
CA SER A 56 2.46 10.73 13.30
C SER A 56 1.63 11.64 12.40
N ARG A 57 2.22 12.03 11.26
CA ARG A 57 1.62 12.96 10.29
C ARG A 57 1.21 12.23 9.03
N LEU A 58 0.19 12.76 8.36
CA LEU A 58 -0.16 12.34 7.01
C LEU A 58 0.85 12.94 6.03
N THR A 59 1.54 12.08 5.29
CA THR A 59 2.38 12.46 4.16
C THR A 59 1.65 12.10 2.88
N THR A 60 0.78 12.97 2.40
CA THR A 60 0.14 12.81 1.10
C THR A 60 0.02 14.16 0.42
N ASP A 61 0.22 14.17 -0.89
CA ASP A 61 -0.02 15.32 -1.76
C ASP A 61 -1.44 15.26 -2.38
N ASP A 62 -2.23 14.24 -2.01
CA ASP A 62 -3.58 14.04 -2.53
C ASP A 62 -4.50 15.19 -2.09
N ARG A 63 -5.06 15.87 -3.09
CA ARG A 63 -6.07 16.92 -2.88
C ARG A 63 -7.44 16.30 -2.67
N LEU A 64 -8.03 16.57 -1.52
CA LEU A 64 -9.36 16.07 -1.17
C LEU A 64 -10.48 16.87 -1.86
N ARG A 65 -11.58 16.18 -2.16
CA ARG A 65 -12.82 16.74 -2.70
C ARG A 65 -14.02 16.03 -2.09
N GLY A 66 -15.04 16.77 -1.71
CA GLY A 66 -16.22 16.19 -1.09
C GLY A 66 -17.28 17.21 -0.70
N HIS A 67 -18.25 16.75 0.09
CA HIS A 67 -19.31 17.58 0.63
C HIS A 67 -19.60 17.17 2.08
N ASP A 68 -19.79 18.14 2.96
CA ASP A 68 -20.14 17.94 4.36
C ASP A 68 -21.22 18.93 4.85
N LEU A 69 -21.33 19.14 6.17
CA LEU A 69 -22.29 20.07 6.77
C LEU A 69 -22.03 21.54 6.39
N PHE A 70 -20.79 21.89 6.06
CA PHE A 70 -20.37 23.28 5.77
C PHE A 70 -20.36 23.59 4.28
N GLY A 71 -20.66 22.61 3.43
CA GLY A 71 -20.78 22.77 1.97
C GLY A 71 -19.89 21.79 1.21
N SER A 72 -19.66 22.09 -0.07
CA SER A 72 -18.68 21.39 -0.91
C SER A 72 -17.29 21.96 -0.69
N PHE A 73 -16.29 21.09 -0.64
CA PHE A 73 -14.88 21.47 -0.64
C PHE A 73 -14.18 20.81 -1.81
N ASP A 74 -13.34 21.58 -2.49
CA ASP A 74 -12.53 21.13 -3.61
C ASP A 74 -11.08 21.55 -3.38
N HIS A 75 -10.15 20.65 -3.70
CA HIS A 75 -8.71 20.91 -3.66
C HIS A 75 -8.14 21.23 -2.27
N LEU A 76 -8.76 20.68 -1.22
CA LEU A 76 -8.31 20.89 0.15
C LEU A 76 -7.09 20.01 0.42
N ASP A 77 -6.00 20.62 0.88
CA ASP A 77 -4.76 19.93 1.25
C ASP A 77 -4.90 19.39 2.70
N PRO A 78 -5.01 18.07 2.88
CA PRO A 78 -5.23 17.49 4.20
C PRO A 78 -3.99 17.54 5.10
N SER A 79 -2.80 17.77 4.56
CA SER A 79 -1.55 17.71 5.33
C SER A 79 -1.42 18.87 6.35
N GLY A 80 -1.96 20.05 6.03
CA GLY A 80 -1.89 21.24 6.87
C GLY A 80 -2.92 21.31 8.00
N ILE A 81 -4.11 20.72 7.78
CA ILE A 81 -5.26 20.82 8.70
C ILE A 81 -4.92 20.31 10.12
N PRO A 82 -4.35 19.10 10.30
CA PRO A 82 -4.02 18.59 11.63
C PRO A 82 -3.06 19.52 12.40
N GLY A 83 -2.08 20.08 11.68
CA GLY A 83 -1.11 21.02 12.22
C GLY A 83 -1.76 22.32 12.71
N HIS A 84 -2.74 22.86 11.97
CA HIS A 84 -3.44 24.07 12.37
C HIS A 84 -4.21 23.89 13.68
N PHE A 85 -4.94 22.79 13.87
CA PHE A 85 -5.67 22.54 15.12
C PHE A 85 -4.73 22.39 16.32
N GLY A 86 -3.64 21.63 16.16
CA GLY A 86 -2.60 21.49 17.18
C GLY A 86 -1.95 22.84 17.53
N LEU A 87 -1.53 23.62 16.53
CA LEU A 87 -0.90 24.92 16.73
C LEU A 87 -1.85 25.92 17.42
N THR A 88 -3.11 25.99 16.98
CA THR A 88 -4.12 26.87 17.58
C THR A 88 -4.35 26.53 19.05
N ALA A 89 -4.49 25.24 19.38
CA ALA A 89 -4.66 24.80 20.76
C ALA A 89 -3.40 25.10 21.61
N LEU A 90 -2.21 24.93 21.02
CA LEU A 90 -0.92 25.21 21.66
C LEU A 90 -0.72 26.70 21.95
N ILE A 91 -1.26 27.60 21.11
CA ILE A 91 -1.20 29.05 21.33
C ILE A 91 -2.32 29.48 22.29
N ALA A 92 -3.57 29.12 22.01
CA ALA A 92 -4.73 29.57 22.77
C ALA A 92 -4.73 29.02 24.21
N GLY A 93 -4.29 27.77 24.41
CA GLY A 93 -4.26 27.11 25.72
C GLY A 93 -3.48 27.90 26.78
N PRO A 94 -2.20 28.23 26.55
CA PRO A 94 -1.41 29.08 27.45
C PRO A 94 -2.01 30.47 27.69
N PHE A 95 -2.60 31.12 26.68
CA PHE A 95 -3.26 32.41 26.85
C PHE A 95 -4.47 32.30 27.80
N VAL A 96 -5.32 31.30 27.59
CA VAL A 96 -6.47 31.02 28.46
C VAL A 96 -6.01 30.67 29.89
N LEU A 97 -4.96 29.85 30.03
CA LEU A 97 -4.36 29.52 31.32
C LEU A 97 -3.83 30.78 32.04
N MET A 98 -3.11 31.65 31.32
CA MET A 98 -2.57 32.89 31.85
C MET A 98 -3.69 33.80 32.38
N VAL A 99 -4.79 33.94 31.64
CA VAL A 99 -5.97 34.68 32.07
C VAL A 99 -6.57 34.10 33.36
N ALA A 100 -6.66 32.78 33.47
CA ALA A 100 -7.13 32.11 34.68
C ALA A 100 -6.21 32.34 35.89
N VAL A 101 -4.89 32.26 35.69
CA VAL A 101 -3.90 32.55 36.73
C VAL A 101 -3.98 34.01 37.19
N ILE A 102 -4.11 34.97 36.26
CA ILE A 102 -4.30 36.39 36.57
C ILE A 102 -5.59 36.59 37.39
N ALA A 103 -6.69 35.94 37.00
CA ALA A 103 -7.94 36.00 37.75
C ALA A 103 -7.79 35.49 39.19
N VAL A 104 -7.10 34.36 39.40
CA VAL A 104 -6.81 33.79 40.72
C VAL A 104 -5.90 34.71 41.54
N LEU A 105 -4.80 35.20 40.95
CA LEU A 105 -3.85 36.10 41.62
C LEU A 105 -4.52 37.40 42.06
N ARG A 106 -5.42 37.95 41.24
CA ARG A 106 -6.17 39.17 41.56
C ARG A 106 -7.00 39.02 42.83
N VAL A 107 -7.70 37.90 42.98
CA VAL A 107 -8.53 37.61 44.17
C VAL A 107 -7.68 37.61 45.44
N ARG A 108 -6.45 37.11 45.33
CA ARG A 108 -5.56 36.88 46.47
C ARG A 108 -4.68 38.08 46.83
N ARG A 109 -4.15 38.80 45.84
CA ARG A 109 -3.19 39.90 46.05
C ARG A 109 -3.82 41.30 46.08
N ARG A 110 -5.15 41.42 45.97
CA ARG A 110 -5.88 42.70 45.93
C ARG A 110 -5.29 43.71 44.93
N TRP A 111 -4.93 43.23 43.73
CA TRP A 111 -4.44 44.10 42.65
C TRP A 111 -5.55 45.01 42.10
N SER A 112 -5.28 46.32 42.02
CA SER A 112 -6.25 47.37 41.65
C SER A 112 -6.24 47.78 40.15
N GLY A 113 -5.25 47.35 39.36
CA GLY A 113 -5.09 47.74 37.94
C GLY A 113 -6.04 47.04 36.94
N TYR A 114 -7.34 47.00 37.19
CA TYR A 114 -8.29 46.18 36.41
C TYR A 114 -8.59 46.69 34.99
N ALA A 115 -8.59 48.01 34.78
CA ALA A 115 -9.07 48.60 33.54
C ALA A 115 -8.17 48.28 32.32
N GLU A 116 -6.86 48.10 32.54
CA GLU A 116 -5.89 47.96 31.45
C GLU A 116 -5.85 46.56 30.82
N TRP A 117 -6.20 45.51 31.55
CA TRP A 117 -6.05 44.11 31.09
C TRP A 117 -7.34 43.48 30.55
N TRP A 118 -8.49 44.16 30.72
CA TRP A 118 -9.80 43.65 30.31
C TRP A 118 -9.90 43.32 28.80
N PRO A 119 -9.38 44.14 27.88
CA PRO A 119 -9.42 43.81 26.45
C PRO A 119 -8.67 42.52 26.13
N LEU A 120 -7.50 42.29 26.75
CA LEU A 120 -6.70 41.09 26.52
C LEU A 120 -7.40 39.82 27.01
N VAL A 121 -8.07 39.90 28.17
CA VAL A 121 -8.89 38.81 28.71
C VAL A 121 -10.04 38.48 27.76
N LEU A 122 -10.76 39.49 27.28
CA LEU A 122 -11.88 39.30 26.36
C LEU A 122 -11.41 38.71 25.03
N MET A 123 -10.33 39.24 24.45
CA MET A 123 -9.74 38.73 23.21
C MET A 123 -9.27 37.29 23.35
N SER A 124 -8.65 36.92 24.48
CA SER A 124 -8.23 35.54 24.74
C SER A 124 -9.41 34.58 24.86
N MET A 125 -10.50 35.00 25.52
CA MET A 125 -11.71 34.19 25.67
C MET A 125 -12.47 34.05 24.35
N ILE A 126 -12.62 35.14 23.60
CA ILE A 126 -13.23 35.12 22.25
C ILE A 126 -12.40 34.25 21.31
N GLY A 127 -11.07 34.41 21.33
CA GLY A 127 -10.14 33.60 20.54
C GLY A 127 -10.25 32.11 20.89
N GLY A 128 -10.21 31.77 22.17
CA GLY A 128 -10.35 30.39 22.64
C GLY A 128 -11.71 29.76 22.31
N LEU A 129 -12.79 30.56 22.22
CA LEU A 129 -14.14 30.09 21.94
C LEU A 129 -14.45 29.96 20.43
N LEU A 130 -14.02 30.93 19.62
CA LEU A 130 -14.46 31.04 18.22
C LEU A 130 -13.48 30.46 17.20
N VAL A 131 -12.17 30.45 17.48
CA VAL A 131 -11.17 30.09 16.46
C VAL A 131 -11.33 28.63 16.01
N ALA A 132 -11.44 27.68 16.95
CA ALA A 132 -11.56 26.26 16.58
C ALA A 132 -12.87 25.92 15.82
N PRO A 133 -14.06 26.42 16.21
CA PRO A 133 -15.28 26.25 15.39
C PRO A 133 -15.20 26.88 14.00
N ILE A 134 -14.62 28.07 13.88
CA ILE A 134 -14.44 28.75 12.58
C ILE A 134 -13.50 27.93 11.70
N MET A 135 -12.38 27.44 12.25
CA MET A 135 -11.47 26.55 11.52
C MET A 135 -12.14 25.24 11.13
N ALA A 136 -12.90 24.61 12.03
CA ALA A 136 -13.62 23.37 11.71
C ALA A 136 -14.63 23.56 10.56
N ALA A 137 -15.25 24.74 10.47
CA ALA A 137 -16.12 25.10 9.35
C ALA A 137 -15.33 25.41 8.06
N ALA A 138 -14.26 26.21 8.16
CA ALA A 138 -13.43 26.60 7.02
C ALA A 138 -12.67 25.42 6.39
N ASP A 139 -12.19 24.49 7.21
CA ASP A 139 -11.43 23.31 6.79
C ASP A 139 -12.33 22.09 6.50
N HIS A 140 -13.66 22.24 6.57
CA HIS A 140 -14.62 21.15 6.36
C HIS A 140 -14.28 19.89 7.18
N LEU A 141 -13.93 20.09 8.47
CA LEU A 141 -13.35 19.05 9.32
C LEU A 141 -14.18 17.75 9.35
N PRO A 142 -15.54 17.77 9.46
CA PRO A 142 -16.33 16.54 9.41
C PRO A 142 -16.20 15.76 8.09
N GLY A 143 -16.18 16.48 6.96
CA GLY A 143 -15.99 15.89 5.63
C GLY A 143 -14.60 15.30 5.46
N VAL A 144 -13.58 16.10 5.74
CA VAL A 144 -12.17 15.70 5.69
C VAL A 144 -11.92 14.51 6.62
N TRP A 145 -12.38 14.56 7.87
CA TRP A 145 -12.21 13.48 8.84
C TRP A 145 -12.87 12.17 8.38
N ARG A 146 -14.02 12.25 7.71
CA ARG A 146 -14.66 11.07 7.12
C ARG A 146 -13.85 10.53 5.95
N GLN A 147 -13.37 11.40 5.07
CA GLN A 147 -12.64 10.99 3.88
C GLN A 147 -11.27 10.42 4.23
N VAL A 148 -10.51 11.14 5.06
CA VAL A 148 -9.18 10.72 5.53
C VAL A 148 -9.21 9.36 6.19
N ARG A 149 -10.21 9.07 7.04
CA ARG A 149 -10.29 7.76 7.70
C ARG A 149 -10.56 6.58 6.76
N VAL A 150 -11.09 6.84 5.58
CA VAL A 150 -11.45 5.80 4.60
C VAL A 150 -10.40 5.70 3.49
N ASP A 151 -9.80 6.83 3.10
CA ASP A 151 -8.92 6.95 1.94
C ASP A 151 -7.44 6.92 2.33
N HIS A 152 -7.10 7.17 3.60
CA HIS A 152 -5.71 7.26 4.05
C HIS A 152 -5.46 6.47 5.34
N PRO A 153 -4.21 6.03 5.56
CA PRO A 153 -3.83 5.37 6.82
C PRO A 153 -4.13 6.29 7.98
N LEU A 154 -4.61 5.73 9.10
CA LEU A 154 -4.87 6.55 10.27
C LEU A 154 -3.55 7.11 10.81
N PHE A 155 -3.62 8.32 11.35
CA PHE A 155 -2.48 8.98 11.96
C PHE A 155 -2.94 9.75 13.18
N GLU A 156 -2.03 9.93 14.13
CA GLU A 156 -2.36 10.42 15.46
C GLU A 156 -2.63 11.92 15.47
N GLN A 157 -1.97 12.68 14.59
CA GLN A 157 -1.97 14.13 14.67
C GLN A 157 -3.37 14.77 14.56
N LEU A 158 -4.23 14.26 13.67
CA LEU A 158 -5.56 14.85 13.47
C LEU A 158 -6.48 14.64 14.69
N PRO A 159 -6.71 13.42 15.22
CA PRO A 159 -7.53 13.25 16.41
C PRO A 159 -6.95 13.97 17.62
N THR A 160 -5.62 13.98 17.81
CA THR A 160 -5.00 14.67 18.95
C THR A 160 -5.17 16.19 18.86
N GLY A 161 -4.99 16.77 17.67
CA GLY A 161 -5.15 18.20 17.42
C GLY A 161 -6.59 18.66 17.63
N VAL A 162 -7.56 17.92 17.07
CA VAL A 162 -9.00 18.23 17.21
C VAL A 162 -9.45 18.12 18.67
N VAL A 163 -9.04 17.06 19.39
CA VAL A 163 -9.36 16.90 20.81
C VAL A 163 -8.70 17.98 21.66
N ALA A 164 -7.47 18.38 21.36
CA ALA A 164 -6.80 19.47 22.05
C ALA A 164 -7.56 20.79 21.85
N ALA A 165 -7.88 21.16 20.60
CA ALA A 165 -8.62 22.38 20.29
C ALA A 165 -10.02 22.39 20.93
N GLY A 166 -10.77 21.29 20.81
CA GLY A 166 -12.08 21.15 21.45
C GLY A 166 -12.00 21.23 22.98
N SER A 167 -10.95 20.67 23.59
CA SER A 167 -10.71 20.77 25.03
C SER A 167 -10.38 22.20 25.47
N VAL A 168 -9.65 22.98 24.66
CA VAL A 168 -9.41 24.42 24.92
C VAL A 168 -10.73 25.20 24.86
N VAL A 169 -11.57 24.96 23.86
CA VAL A 169 -12.90 25.61 23.76
C VAL A 169 -13.73 25.30 25.01
N LEU A 170 -13.83 24.02 25.38
CA LEU A 170 -14.61 23.59 26.54
C LEU A 170 -14.07 24.15 27.86
N ALA A 171 -12.75 24.13 28.04
CA ALA A 171 -12.06 24.73 29.18
C ALA A 171 -12.33 26.23 29.27
N THR A 172 -12.31 26.93 28.13
CA THR A 172 -12.63 28.37 28.03
C THR A 172 -14.04 28.63 28.53
N VAL A 173 -15.04 27.86 28.08
CA VAL A 173 -16.44 27.97 28.55
C VAL A 173 -16.54 27.79 30.06
N PHE A 174 -15.86 26.78 30.62
CA PHE A 174 -15.86 26.54 32.06
C PHE A 174 -15.16 27.65 32.87
N MET A 175 -14.21 28.37 32.27
CA MET A 175 -13.49 29.45 32.92
C MET A 175 -14.21 30.80 32.89
N ILE A 176 -15.17 31.03 31.98
CA ILE A 176 -15.94 32.30 31.87
C ILE A 176 -16.46 32.77 33.23
N PRO A 177 -17.16 31.96 34.05
CA PRO A 177 -17.70 32.43 35.33
C PRO A 177 -16.63 32.92 36.30
N VAL A 178 -15.48 32.25 36.34
CA VAL A 178 -14.35 32.59 37.23
C VAL A 178 -13.62 33.85 36.75
N VAL A 179 -13.50 34.03 35.44
CA VAL A 179 -12.85 35.21 34.84
C VAL A 179 -13.69 36.48 35.06
N PHE A 180 -15.00 36.41 34.80
CA PHE A 180 -15.91 37.56 34.94
C PHE A 180 -16.29 37.85 36.40
N ARG A 181 -16.28 36.83 37.27
CA ARG A 181 -16.59 36.96 38.71
C ARG A 181 -15.51 36.26 39.55
N PRO A 182 -14.30 36.84 39.66
CA PRO A 182 -13.19 36.19 40.35
C PRO A 182 -13.46 36.01 41.85
N GLY A 183 -14.34 36.81 42.45
CA GLY A 183 -14.77 36.66 43.85
C GLY A 183 -15.34 35.29 44.22
N LEU A 184 -15.86 34.52 43.23
CA LEU A 184 -16.40 33.17 43.43
C LEU A 184 -15.33 32.19 43.94
N LEU A 185 -14.05 32.41 43.63
CA LEU A 185 -12.94 31.57 44.07
C LEU A 185 -12.70 31.61 45.60
N ARG A 186 -13.22 32.62 46.31
CA ARG A 186 -13.10 32.70 47.78
C ARG A 186 -13.99 31.68 48.49
N ALA A 187 -15.02 31.17 47.82
CA ALA A 187 -15.99 30.26 48.41
C ALA A 187 -15.48 28.81 48.56
N VAL A 188 -14.31 28.48 47.98
CA VAL A 188 -13.75 27.13 47.92
C VAL A 188 -12.31 27.12 48.48
N PRO A 189 -11.95 26.18 49.36
CA PRO A 189 -10.59 26.05 49.87
C PRO A 189 -9.61 25.61 48.76
N TRP A 190 -8.33 26.02 48.85
CA TRP A 190 -7.32 25.74 47.83
C TRP A 190 -7.17 24.24 47.50
N ARG A 191 -7.23 23.39 48.54
CA ARG A 191 -7.12 21.93 48.37
C ARG A 191 -8.24 21.38 47.49
N GLY A 192 -9.45 21.93 47.62
CA GLY A 192 -10.60 21.55 46.78
C GLY A 192 -10.40 21.95 45.33
N LEU A 193 -9.90 23.16 45.07
CA LEU A 193 -9.57 23.61 43.70
C LEU A 193 -8.48 22.71 43.08
N GLY A 194 -7.45 22.35 43.84
CA GLY A 194 -6.38 21.46 43.37
C GLY A 194 -6.91 20.09 42.94
N ILE A 195 -7.76 19.44 43.75
CA ILE A 195 -8.37 18.14 43.42
C ILE A 195 -9.19 18.23 42.12
N VAL A 196 -10.00 19.29 41.98
CA VAL A 196 -10.85 19.47 40.80
C VAL A 196 -10.03 19.78 39.55
N THR A 197 -8.95 20.55 39.67
CA THR A 197 -7.98 20.76 38.58
C THR A 197 -7.31 19.45 38.17
N VAL A 198 -6.92 18.60 39.13
CA VAL A 198 -6.40 17.26 38.82
C VAL A 198 -7.45 16.42 38.10
N ALA A 199 -8.72 16.47 38.51
CA ALA A 199 -9.80 15.77 37.82
C ALA A 199 -9.97 16.25 36.37
N GLY A 200 -9.90 17.57 36.11
CA GLY A 200 -9.92 18.11 34.75
C GLY A 200 -8.73 17.63 33.91
N ALA A 201 -7.54 17.60 34.49
CA ALA A 201 -6.36 17.07 33.82
C ALA A 201 -6.50 15.57 33.50
N LEU A 202 -7.04 14.77 34.41
CA LEU A 202 -7.30 13.34 34.18
C LEU A 202 -8.28 13.10 33.03
N VAL A 203 -9.34 13.91 32.92
CA VAL A 203 -10.28 13.84 31.80
C VAL A 203 -9.59 14.19 30.48
N ALA A 204 -8.73 15.21 30.46
CA ALA A 204 -7.92 15.53 29.28
C ALA A 204 -6.94 14.40 28.92
N THR A 205 -6.31 13.75 29.91
CA THR A 205 -5.45 12.58 29.69
C THR A 205 -6.22 11.39 29.12
N ALA A 206 -7.43 11.12 29.60
CA ALA A 206 -8.29 10.07 29.05
C ALA A 206 -8.68 10.36 27.59
N ALA A 207 -9.03 11.62 27.29
CA ALA A 207 -9.33 12.06 25.93
C ALA A 207 -8.10 11.98 25.00
N ALA A 208 -6.90 12.30 25.51
CA ALA A 208 -5.63 12.13 24.80
C ALA A 208 -5.33 10.66 24.48
N ALA A 209 -5.53 9.75 25.45
CA ALA A 209 -5.33 8.33 25.22
C ALA A 209 -6.33 7.80 24.16
N ALA A 210 -7.59 8.24 24.22
CA ALA A 210 -8.60 7.88 23.22
C ALA A 210 -8.27 8.43 21.83
N SER A 211 -7.70 9.63 21.72
CA SER A 211 -7.35 10.23 20.44
C SER A 211 -6.12 9.59 19.80
N VAL A 212 -5.10 9.24 20.58
CA VAL A 212 -3.96 8.42 20.11
C VAL A 212 -4.45 7.07 19.61
N VAL A 213 -5.31 6.39 20.39
CA VAL A 213 -5.94 5.13 19.98
C VAL A 213 -6.76 5.28 18.69
N ALA A 214 -7.45 6.40 18.52
CA ALA A 214 -8.25 6.66 17.32
C ALA A 214 -7.39 6.94 16.07
N GLY A 215 -6.12 7.33 16.24
CA GLY A 215 -5.16 7.58 15.16
C GLY A 215 -4.15 6.45 14.93
N ASP A 216 -4.21 5.37 15.71
CA ASP A 216 -3.31 4.22 15.56
C ASP A 216 -3.77 3.29 14.44
N ASP A 217 -3.12 3.39 13.28
CA ASP A 217 -3.40 2.56 12.10
C ASP A 217 -3.18 1.07 12.35
N ASN A 218 -2.26 0.70 13.25
CA ASN A 218 -1.92 -0.70 13.50
C ASN A 218 -3.11 -1.51 14.04
N ARG A 219 -4.09 -0.85 14.67
CA ARG A 219 -5.32 -1.50 15.16
C ARG A 219 -6.25 -1.96 14.03
N HIS A 220 -6.05 -1.44 12.83
CA HIS A 220 -6.82 -1.76 11.63
C HIS A 220 -6.07 -2.68 10.68
N VAL A 221 -4.94 -3.22 11.13
CA VAL A 221 -4.16 -4.23 10.44
C VAL A 221 -4.25 -5.52 11.24
N ASP A 222 -4.89 -6.53 10.66
CA ASP A 222 -4.77 -7.91 11.11
C ASP A 222 -3.50 -8.50 10.50
N ARG A 223 -2.53 -8.81 11.36
CA ARG A 223 -1.23 -9.33 10.95
C ARG A 223 -0.87 -10.58 11.72
N GLY A 224 -0.71 -11.68 11.00
CA GLY A 224 -0.07 -12.89 11.48
C GLY A 224 1.37 -12.96 10.99
N THR A 225 2.30 -13.39 11.83
CA THR A 225 3.69 -13.68 11.42
C THR A 225 4.01 -15.15 11.70
N ALA A 226 4.98 -15.69 10.97
CA ALA A 226 5.44 -17.06 11.13
C ALA A 226 6.86 -17.10 11.71
N ALA A 227 7.20 -18.21 12.37
CA ALA A 227 8.59 -18.53 12.68
C ALA A 227 9.40 -18.75 11.39
N ALA A 228 10.66 -18.34 11.41
CA ALA A 228 11.59 -18.60 10.31
C ALA A 228 11.78 -20.11 10.11
N THR A 229 11.76 -20.55 8.86
CA THR A 229 11.98 -21.95 8.47
C THR A 229 12.82 -21.99 7.20
N ALA A 230 13.50 -23.12 6.98
CA ALA A 230 14.17 -23.34 5.71
C ALA A 230 13.14 -23.44 4.57
N ALA A 231 13.56 -22.99 3.39
CA ALA A 231 12.84 -23.19 2.15
C ALA A 231 12.83 -24.69 1.78
N PRO A 232 11.66 -25.32 1.56
CA PRO A 232 11.62 -26.63 0.91
C PRO A 232 12.13 -26.49 -0.55
N PRO A 233 12.69 -27.55 -1.14
CA PRO A 233 13.04 -27.51 -2.56
C PRO A 233 11.80 -27.38 -3.43
N VAL A 234 11.94 -26.83 -4.64
CA VAL A 234 10.94 -26.98 -5.69
C VAL A 234 10.86 -28.46 -6.06
N PRO A 235 9.67 -29.08 -6.15
CA PRO A 235 9.55 -30.48 -6.52
C PRO A 235 10.20 -30.79 -7.89
N ASP A 236 10.87 -31.93 -7.97
CA ASP A 236 11.44 -32.45 -9.21
C ASP A 236 10.40 -33.10 -10.14
N ARG A 237 9.26 -33.51 -9.55
CA ARG A 237 8.07 -34.08 -10.19
C ARG A 237 6.80 -33.48 -9.56
N ALA A 238 5.68 -33.49 -10.29
CA ALA A 238 4.42 -32.93 -9.76
C ALA A 238 3.85 -33.74 -8.58
N GLY A 239 3.90 -35.07 -8.65
CA GLY A 239 3.31 -35.94 -7.63
C GLY A 239 1.78 -35.92 -7.60
N SER A 240 1.19 -36.11 -6.41
CA SER A 240 -0.27 -36.17 -6.22
C SER A 240 -0.84 -34.88 -5.65
N GLN A 241 -2.12 -34.58 -5.91
CA GLN A 241 -2.79 -33.43 -5.31
C GLN A 241 -2.84 -33.59 -3.77
N ARG A 242 -2.24 -32.65 -3.04
CA ARG A 242 -2.17 -32.65 -1.57
C ARG A 242 -3.23 -31.76 -0.93
N TYR A 243 -3.50 -30.60 -1.54
CA TYR A 243 -4.45 -29.64 -1.00
C TYR A 243 -5.15 -28.86 -2.10
N GLN A 244 -6.30 -28.27 -1.72
CA GLN A 244 -7.09 -27.37 -2.54
C GLN A 244 -7.48 -26.17 -1.69
N LEU A 245 -7.19 -24.97 -2.18
CA LEU A 245 -7.54 -23.72 -1.52
C LEU A 245 -8.49 -22.92 -2.37
N GLN A 246 -9.49 -22.32 -1.72
CA GLN A 246 -10.32 -21.29 -2.32
C GLN A 246 -9.75 -19.93 -1.91
N VAL A 247 -9.25 -19.18 -2.88
CA VAL A 247 -8.77 -17.81 -2.65
C VAL A 247 -9.78 -16.79 -3.19
N PRO A 248 -9.98 -15.65 -2.50
CA PRO A 248 -10.86 -14.59 -2.98
C PRO A 248 -10.40 -14.09 -4.36
N SER A 249 -11.31 -13.94 -5.32
CA SER A 249 -10.96 -13.24 -6.57
C SER A 249 -10.82 -11.75 -6.31
N MET A 250 -9.82 -11.12 -6.91
CA MET A 250 -9.74 -9.67 -6.97
C MET A 250 -10.66 -9.15 -8.06
N ARG A 251 -11.77 -8.53 -7.67
CA ARG A 251 -12.64 -7.81 -8.58
C ARG A 251 -12.32 -6.33 -8.47
N ASP A 252 -11.83 -5.73 -9.55
CA ASP A 252 -11.73 -4.28 -9.64
C ASP A 252 -12.89 -3.69 -10.48
N ARG A 253 -13.10 -2.38 -10.35
CA ARG A 253 -14.13 -1.56 -11.01
C ARG A 253 -14.04 -1.56 -12.54
N GLY A 254 -12.93 -2.02 -13.13
CA GLY A 254 -12.66 -1.96 -14.58
C GLY A 254 -12.45 -3.28 -15.32
N GLY A 255 -12.30 -4.43 -14.65
CA GLY A 255 -11.99 -5.70 -15.34
C GLY A 255 -11.71 -6.89 -14.43
N TRP A 256 -11.51 -8.05 -15.04
CA TRP A 256 -11.05 -9.28 -14.37
C TRP A 256 -9.52 -9.27 -14.33
N TYR A 257 -8.94 -9.15 -13.14
CA TYR A 257 -7.53 -9.46 -12.95
C TYR A 257 -7.38 -10.97 -12.71
N ASP A 258 -6.35 -11.56 -13.32
CA ASP A 258 -5.90 -12.89 -12.94
C ASP A 258 -5.52 -12.88 -11.45
N SER A 259 -5.63 -14.03 -10.78
CA SER A 259 -5.27 -14.16 -9.38
C SER A 259 -3.82 -13.75 -9.15
N ASP A 260 -3.59 -12.82 -8.23
CA ASP A 260 -2.25 -12.31 -7.95
C ASP A 260 -1.55 -13.26 -6.97
N ILE A 261 -0.84 -14.24 -7.54
CA ILE A 261 -0.19 -15.32 -6.80
C ILE A 261 1.27 -15.38 -7.25
N VAL A 262 2.19 -15.38 -6.29
CA VAL A 262 3.63 -15.49 -6.56
C VAL A 262 4.26 -16.60 -5.72
N ALA A 263 5.21 -17.33 -6.32
CA ALA A 263 6.03 -18.30 -5.58
C ALA A 263 7.01 -17.57 -4.66
N THR A 264 7.20 -18.06 -3.45
CA THR A 264 8.13 -17.51 -2.45
C THR A 264 8.91 -18.61 -1.77
N GLY A 265 9.91 -18.25 -0.96
CA GLY A 265 10.87 -19.20 -0.41
C GLY A 265 10.26 -20.38 0.35
N THR A 266 9.01 -20.32 0.82
CA THR A 266 8.39 -21.43 1.56
C THR A 266 7.06 -21.93 1.01
N GLY A 267 6.71 -21.48 -0.19
CA GLY A 267 5.43 -21.77 -0.82
C GLY A 267 5.04 -20.63 -1.72
N PHE A 268 3.95 -19.96 -1.40
CA PHE A 268 3.40 -18.91 -2.24
C PHE A 268 2.64 -17.86 -1.42
N VAL A 269 2.51 -16.67 -2.00
CA VAL A 269 1.71 -15.58 -1.44
C VAL A 269 0.59 -15.24 -2.41
N VAL A 270 -0.58 -14.99 -1.83
CA VAL A 270 -1.79 -14.64 -2.56
C VAL A 270 -2.21 -13.24 -2.16
N GLY A 271 -2.41 -12.38 -3.16
CA GLY A 271 -3.06 -11.09 -3.03
C GLY A 271 -4.59 -11.24 -2.98
N SER A 272 -5.22 -10.45 -2.14
CA SER A 272 -6.66 -10.31 -2.01
C SER A 272 -6.99 -8.84 -1.83
N THR A 273 -8.23 -8.42 -1.99
CA THR A 273 -8.60 -7.00 -1.84
C THR A 273 -8.28 -6.46 -0.44
N ASP A 274 -8.35 -7.31 0.60
CA ASP A 274 -8.08 -6.93 1.98
C ASP A 274 -6.57 -6.90 2.30
N GLY A 275 -5.70 -7.51 1.47
CA GLY A 275 -4.28 -7.60 1.74
C GLY A 275 -3.65 -8.88 1.18
N ILE A 276 -2.56 -9.34 1.79
CA ILE A 276 -1.80 -10.51 1.31
C ILE A 276 -1.75 -11.63 2.36
N THR A 277 -1.75 -12.88 1.89
CA THR A 277 -1.65 -14.07 2.75
C THR A 277 -0.65 -15.07 2.17
N ALA A 278 0.26 -15.56 3.01
CA ALA A 278 1.24 -16.56 2.64
C ALA A 278 0.81 -17.96 3.07
N TYR A 279 1.07 -18.92 2.19
CA TYR A 279 0.75 -20.32 2.37
C TYR A 279 2.01 -21.17 2.26
N ASP A 280 2.08 -22.19 3.10
CA ASP A 280 3.11 -23.21 3.06
C ASP A 280 2.93 -24.08 1.80
N GLY A 281 3.99 -24.25 1.02
CA GLY A 281 3.92 -24.95 -0.25
C GLY A 281 3.65 -26.45 -0.10
N VAL A 282 4.09 -27.08 0.99
CA VAL A 282 3.91 -28.53 1.17
C VAL A 282 2.49 -28.85 1.66
N THR A 283 1.99 -28.05 2.59
CA THR A 283 0.74 -28.34 3.31
C THR A 283 -0.46 -27.51 2.85
N GLY A 284 -0.22 -26.41 2.14
CA GLY A 284 -1.25 -25.43 1.78
C GLY A 284 -1.80 -24.64 2.97
N THR A 285 -1.20 -24.76 4.16
CA THR A 285 -1.66 -24.05 5.36
C THR A 285 -1.19 -22.60 5.37
N GLN A 286 -2.03 -21.70 5.90
CA GLN A 286 -1.66 -20.30 6.07
C GLN A 286 -0.51 -20.16 7.08
N ARG A 287 0.53 -19.42 6.70
CA ARG A 287 1.71 -19.16 7.53
C ARG A 287 1.66 -17.79 8.20
N TRP A 288 1.47 -16.76 7.38
CA TRP A 288 1.45 -15.37 7.81
C TRP A 288 0.51 -14.58 6.89
N HIS A 289 0.07 -13.42 7.35
CA HIS A 289 -0.80 -12.54 6.58
C HIS A 289 -0.63 -11.09 6.99
N TYR A 290 -0.97 -10.19 6.08
CA TYR A 290 -1.11 -8.77 6.32
C TYR A 290 -2.42 -8.32 5.67
N LEU A 291 -3.46 -8.14 6.49
CA LEU A 291 -4.82 -7.82 6.07
C LEU A 291 -5.27 -6.52 6.72
N ARG A 292 -5.86 -5.60 5.96
CA ARG A 292 -6.43 -4.35 6.49
C ARG A 292 -7.94 -4.51 6.68
N THR A 293 -8.42 -4.25 7.89
CA THR A 293 -9.80 -4.58 8.30
C THR A 293 -10.79 -3.41 8.19
N HIS A 294 -10.31 -2.16 8.08
CA HIS A 294 -11.15 -0.96 8.22
C HIS A 294 -11.55 -0.26 6.91
N ASN A 295 -11.26 -0.85 5.75
CA ASN A 295 -11.19 -0.04 4.53
C ASN A 295 -12.48 -0.05 3.71
N ARG A 296 -13.58 -0.64 4.22
CA ARG A 296 -14.84 -0.73 3.48
C ARG A 296 -15.65 0.55 3.66
N ASP A 297 -15.89 1.24 2.55
CA ASP A 297 -16.88 2.31 2.52
C ASP A 297 -18.28 1.76 2.83
N GLY A 298 -19.24 2.64 3.13
CA GLY A 298 -20.63 2.23 3.40
C GLY A 298 -21.35 1.55 2.22
N ARG A 299 -20.68 1.41 1.06
CA ARG A 299 -21.13 0.69 -0.13
C ARG A 299 -20.33 -0.61 -0.37
N GLY A 300 -19.45 -0.99 0.55
CA GLY A 300 -18.63 -2.19 0.50
C GLY A 300 -17.35 -2.10 -0.34
N GLY A 301 -17.02 -0.93 -0.89
CA GLY A 301 -15.79 -0.71 -1.65
C GLY A 301 -14.59 -0.50 -0.73
N LEU A 302 -13.49 -1.20 -0.99
CA LEU A 302 -12.22 -0.98 -0.30
C LEU A 302 -11.52 0.24 -0.93
N ARG A 303 -11.12 1.23 -0.12
CA ARG A 303 -10.43 2.45 -0.60
C ARG A 303 -8.95 2.54 -0.25
N MET A 304 -8.52 1.78 0.75
CA MET A 304 -7.10 1.48 1.01
C MET A 304 -6.84 0.00 0.73
N GLY A 305 -7.34 -0.46 -0.41
CA GLY A 305 -7.22 -1.85 -0.80
C GLY A 305 -5.78 -2.19 -1.17
N TYR A 306 -5.46 -3.46 -1.07
CA TYR A 306 -4.35 -4.00 -1.84
C TYR A 306 -4.57 -3.70 -3.33
N ARG A 307 -3.54 -3.21 -4.04
CA ARG A 307 -3.61 -2.91 -5.48
C ARG A 307 -3.41 -4.19 -6.29
N PRO A 308 -4.44 -4.70 -7.01
CA PRO A 308 -4.31 -5.93 -7.78
C PRO A 308 -3.20 -5.86 -8.83
N GLY A 309 -2.48 -6.96 -9.03
CA GLY A 309 -1.38 -7.06 -9.98
C GLY A 309 -0.07 -6.43 -9.48
N SER A 310 0.01 -5.99 -8.23
CA SER A 310 1.22 -5.40 -7.64
C SER A 310 2.12 -6.39 -6.89
N LEU A 311 1.69 -7.64 -6.68
CA LEU A 311 2.43 -8.62 -5.87
C LEU A 311 3.69 -9.06 -6.62
N ARG A 312 4.84 -9.00 -5.96
CA ARG A 312 6.11 -9.46 -6.53
C ARG A 312 6.84 -10.33 -5.52
N SER A 313 7.49 -11.35 -6.04
CA SER A 313 8.48 -12.15 -5.33
C SER A 313 9.87 -11.70 -5.78
N LEU A 314 10.73 -11.39 -4.83
CA LEU A 314 12.03 -10.77 -5.06
C LEU A 314 13.16 -11.55 -4.38
N ASP A 315 14.38 -11.36 -4.86
CA ASP A 315 15.63 -11.91 -4.31
C ASP A 315 15.55 -13.43 -4.06
N GLY A 316 15.21 -14.20 -5.09
CA GLY A 316 15.07 -15.67 -4.96
C GLY A 316 13.85 -16.09 -4.11
N GLY A 317 12.93 -15.16 -3.85
CA GLY A 317 11.70 -15.40 -3.10
C GLY A 317 11.85 -15.19 -1.60
N SER A 318 12.93 -14.51 -1.16
CA SER A 318 13.12 -14.10 0.23
C SER A 318 12.30 -12.86 0.61
N VAL A 319 11.92 -12.04 -0.37
CA VAL A 319 11.15 -10.81 -0.17
C VAL A 319 9.87 -10.82 -0.98
N VAL A 320 8.79 -10.33 -0.38
CA VAL A 320 7.51 -10.08 -1.05
C VAL A 320 7.25 -8.58 -1.06
N LEU A 321 6.97 -8.03 -2.23
CA LEU A 321 6.63 -6.63 -2.41
C LEU A 321 5.18 -6.53 -2.87
N ALA A 322 4.44 -5.59 -2.31
CA ALA A 322 3.06 -5.32 -2.67
C ALA A 322 2.74 -3.82 -2.53
N ASN A 323 1.78 -3.33 -3.31
CA ASN A 323 1.32 -1.94 -3.26
C ASN A 323 -0.10 -1.87 -2.69
N TRP A 324 -0.35 -0.85 -1.88
CA TRP A 324 -1.68 -0.53 -1.37
C TRP A 324 -2.08 0.87 -1.85
N GLU A 325 -3.36 1.02 -2.18
CA GLU A 325 -3.94 2.32 -2.52
C GLU A 325 -3.71 3.31 -1.36
N HIS A 326 -3.17 4.49 -1.68
CA HIS A 326 -2.84 5.59 -0.76
C HIS A 326 -1.86 5.28 0.39
N LEU A 327 -1.41 4.03 0.54
CA LEU A 327 -0.40 3.61 1.52
C LEU A 327 0.97 3.36 0.85
N GLY A 328 0.98 3.03 -0.45
CA GLY A 328 2.20 2.85 -1.24
C GLY A 328 2.76 1.43 -1.16
N TRP A 329 4.07 1.33 -1.40
CA TRP A 329 4.80 0.05 -1.48
C TRP A 329 5.25 -0.44 -0.10
N LEU A 330 4.95 -1.70 0.21
CA LEU A 330 5.43 -2.39 1.41
C LEU A 330 6.19 -3.64 1.02
N ALA A 331 7.34 -3.86 1.64
CA ALA A 331 8.09 -5.10 1.52
C ALA A 331 8.00 -5.94 2.79
N PHE A 332 7.93 -7.25 2.60
CA PHE A 332 7.82 -8.24 3.64
C PHE A 332 8.88 -9.31 3.47
N ASP A 333 9.43 -9.79 4.58
CA ASP A 333 10.16 -11.03 4.62
C ASP A 333 9.20 -12.17 4.25
N ALA A 334 9.50 -12.87 3.15
CA ALA A 334 8.59 -13.84 2.57
C ALA A 334 8.37 -15.09 3.43
N ILE A 335 9.29 -15.36 4.36
CA ILE A 335 9.25 -16.53 5.24
C ILE A 335 8.43 -16.24 6.49
N THR A 336 8.62 -15.06 7.08
CA THR A 336 8.08 -14.70 8.41
C THR A 336 6.90 -13.73 8.34
N GLY A 337 6.70 -13.04 7.22
CA GLY A 337 5.70 -11.96 7.10
C GLY A 337 6.10 -10.69 7.85
N ARG A 338 7.39 -10.53 8.17
CA ARG A 338 7.88 -9.32 8.82
C ARG A 338 7.97 -8.17 7.82
N THR A 339 7.28 -7.06 8.07
CA THR A 339 7.48 -5.83 7.30
C THR A 339 8.96 -5.43 7.40
N LEU A 340 9.61 -5.33 6.25
CA LEU A 340 11.02 -4.96 6.11
C LEU A 340 11.14 -3.44 6.00
N TRP A 341 10.33 -2.85 5.11
CA TRP A 341 10.24 -1.41 4.92
C TRP A 341 8.89 -1.02 4.32
N GLN A 342 8.57 0.25 4.48
CA GLN A 342 7.38 0.92 3.96
C GLN A 342 7.74 2.31 3.42
N ASN A 343 8.63 3.02 4.13
CA ASN A 343 9.18 4.30 3.72
C ASN A 343 10.67 4.13 3.37
N SER A 344 10.94 3.72 2.14
CA SER A 344 12.29 3.50 1.60
C SER A 344 12.55 4.43 0.41
N GLU A 345 13.80 4.48 -0.08
CA GLU A 345 14.13 5.22 -1.31
C GLU A 345 13.32 4.69 -2.50
N PHE A 346 13.15 3.36 -2.62
CA PHE A 346 12.26 2.77 -3.61
C PHE A 346 10.81 3.23 -3.46
N ALA A 347 10.29 3.29 -2.23
CA ALA A 347 8.91 3.70 -2.00
C ALA A 347 8.66 5.16 -2.41
N VAL A 348 9.67 6.02 -2.26
CA VAL A 348 9.63 7.43 -2.70
C VAL A 348 9.75 7.52 -4.22
N ASP A 349 10.79 6.93 -4.81
CA ASP A 349 11.04 6.99 -6.25
C ASP A 349 9.90 6.32 -7.04
N GLY A 350 9.37 5.20 -6.54
CA GLY A 350 8.28 4.45 -7.16
C GLY A 350 6.88 5.00 -6.89
N ALA A 351 6.73 6.04 -6.05
CA ALA A 351 5.44 6.69 -5.81
C ALA A 351 4.99 7.49 -7.04
N GLU A 352 5.92 8.19 -7.72
CA GLU A 352 5.64 9.01 -8.90
C GLU A 352 5.23 8.15 -10.10
N GLU A 353 5.86 6.99 -10.26
CA GLU A 353 5.60 6.06 -11.37
C GLU A 353 4.31 5.25 -11.21
N SER A 354 3.66 5.28 -10.04
CA SER A 354 2.42 4.55 -9.76
C SER A 354 1.25 4.92 -10.72
N ALA A 355 1.37 6.05 -11.43
CA ALA A 355 0.52 6.48 -12.54
C ALA A 355 0.89 5.90 -13.92
N ALA A 356 2.15 5.52 -14.15
CA ALA A 356 2.66 4.99 -15.42
C ALA A 356 2.50 3.46 -15.57
N PHE A 357 2.29 2.72 -14.48
CA PHE A 357 1.97 1.28 -14.53
C PHE A 357 0.67 0.95 -15.28
N ALA A 358 -0.15 1.97 -15.62
CA ALA A 358 -1.43 1.80 -16.29
C ALA A 358 -1.40 2.04 -17.81
N ASP A 359 -0.33 2.62 -18.38
CA ASP A 359 -0.41 3.23 -19.73
C ASP A 359 0.68 2.78 -20.73
N SER A 360 1.73 2.08 -20.29
CA SER A 360 2.68 1.44 -21.21
C SER A 360 2.17 0.04 -21.58
N GLY A 361 1.52 -0.08 -22.73
CA GLY A 361 0.83 -1.27 -23.28
C GLY A 361 1.64 -2.59 -23.44
N ALA A 362 2.68 -2.82 -22.64
CA ALA A 362 3.17 -4.15 -22.35
C ALA A 362 2.47 -4.66 -21.08
N PRO A 363 1.59 -5.67 -21.16
CA PRO A 363 1.06 -6.29 -19.95
C PRO A 363 2.25 -6.82 -19.14
N LEU A 364 2.31 -6.42 -17.87
CA LEU A 364 3.15 -7.05 -16.86
C LEU A 364 2.93 -8.56 -16.95
N VAL A 365 3.85 -9.28 -17.60
CA VAL A 365 3.78 -10.73 -17.68
C VAL A 365 4.15 -11.24 -16.29
N PHE A 366 3.13 -11.74 -15.60
CA PHE A 366 3.18 -12.44 -14.32
C PHE A 366 4.37 -13.40 -14.29
N ARG A 367 5.17 -13.35 -13.22
CA ARG A 367 6.34 -14.21 -13.12
C ARG A 367 6.21 -15.24 -12.03
N THR A 368 6.49 -16.47 -12.46
CA THR A 368 6.71 -17.66 -11.65
C THR A 368 8.09 -17.66 -10.98
N SER A 369 9.02 -16.81 -11.44
CA SER A 369 10.39 -16.72 -10.92
C SER A 369 10.63 -15.41 -10.15
N PRO A 370 11.21 -15.48 -8.94
CA PRO A 370 11.63 -14.29 -8.19
C PRO A 370 12.65 -13.46 -8.96
N GLY A 371 12.57 -12.13 -8.89
CA GLY A 371 13.49 -11.22 -9.60
C GLY A 371 14.17 -10.19 -8.69
N TYR A 372 14.89 -9.25 -9.29
CA TYR A 372 15.49 -8.12 -8.57
C TYR A 372 14.52 -6.93 -8.46
N LEU A 373 14.66 -6.11 -7.42
CA LEU A 373 13.91 -4.87 -7.26
C LEU A 373 14.50 -3.77 -8.15
N LEU A 374 13.74 -3.35 -9.15
CA LEU A 374 14.14 -2.37 -10.15
C LEU A 374 13.05 -1.32 -10.38
N LEU A 375 13.49 -0.11 -10.71
CA LEU A 375 12.67 0.97 -11.23
C LEU A 375 13.26 1.42 -12.56
N THR A 376 12.40 1.66 -13.56
CA THR A 376 12.84 2.11 -14.88
C THR A 376 12.10 3.39 -15.23
N ASP A 377 12.83 4.50 -15.24
CA ASP A 377 12.35 5.78 -15.74
C ASP A 377 12.73 5.93 -17.23
N ARG A 378 12.38 7.06 -17.86
CA ARG A 378 12.66 7.37 -19.27
C ARG A 378 14.12 7.24 -19.64
N ASP A 379 15.03 7.71 -18.78
CA ASP A 379 16.47 7.79 -19.05
C ASP A 379 17.33 7.05 -18.03
N THR A 380 16.73 6.45 -17.01
CA THR A 380 17.46 5.74 -15.95
C THR A 380 16.85 4.38 -15.64
N LEU A 381 17.73 3.45 -15.31
CA LEU A 381 17.40 2.17 -14.73
C LEU A 381 18.07 2.11 -13.37
N THR A 382 17.28 1.92 -12.32
CA THR A 382 17.77 1.93 -10.95
C THR A 382 17.47 0.61 -10.26
N ARG A 383 18.48 0.03 -9.62
CA ARG A 383 18.34 -1.14 -8.75
C ARG A 383 18.30 -0.76 -7.30
N TYR A 384 17.46 -1.47 -6.56
CA TYR A 384 17.33 -1.37 -5.13
C TYR A 384 17.60 -2.72 -4.47
N ASP A 385 18.05 -2.67 -3.23
CA ASP A 385 18.10 -3.81 -2.35
C ASP A 385 16.68 -4.13 -1.88
N ALA A 386 16.16 -5.33 -2.14
CA ALA A 386 14.76 -5.64 -1.81
C ALA A 386 14.51 -5.71 -0.30
N HIS A 387 15.54 -6.00 0.51
CA HIS A 387 15.43 -6.11 1.95
C HIS A 387 15.38 -4.77 2.67
N THR A 388 15.95 -3.72 2.10
CA THR A 388 16.07 -2.39 2.72
C THR A 388 15.39 -1.28 1.92
N GLY A 389 15.11 -1.53 0.64
CA GLY A 389 14.58 -0.56 -0.30
C GLY A 389 15.55 0.56 -0.64
N LYS A 390 16.85 0.41 -0.32
CA LYS A 390 17.90 1.37 -0.63
C LYS A 390 18.40 1.20 -2.05
N ARG A 391 18.74 2.32 -2.69
CA ARG A 391 19.36 2.32 -4.02
C ARG A 391 20.74 1.66 -3.98
N LEU A 392 20.98 0.72 -4.90
CA LEU A 392 22.26 0.05 -5.09
C LEU A 392 23.06 0.71 -6.21
N TRP A 393 22.44 0.88 -7.37
CA TRP A 393 23.04 1.55 -8.52
C TRP A 393 21.97 2.17 -9.41
N THR A 394 22.37 3.18 -10.17
CA THR A 394 21.58 3.78 -11.26
C THR A 394 22.44 3.78 -12.51
N SER A 395 21.89 3.29 -13.61
CA SER A 395 22.51 3.30 -14.93
C SER A 395 21.70 4.20 -15.86
N HIS A 396 22.39 5.08 -16.59
CA HIS A 396 21.75 5.90 -17.60
C HIS A 396 21.51 5.07 -18.86
N LEU A 397 20.29 5.13 -19.35
CA LEU A 397 19.89 4.44 -20.56
C LEU A 397 20.32 5.26 -21.77
N GLU A 398 21.27 4.72 -22.54
CA GLU A 398 21.54 5.22 -23.87
C GLU A 398 20.24 5.06 -24.70
N CYS A 399 19.73 6.19 -25.23
CA CYS A 399 18.45 6.31 -25.95
C CYS A 399 17.20 6.34 -25.06
N PRO A 400 16.88 7.50 -24.43
CA PRO A 400 15.68 7.66 -23.60
C PRO A 400 14.38 7.80 -24.40
N ASP A 401 14.48 8.07 -25.70
CA ASP A 401 13.42 8.85 -26.34
C ASP A 401 12.19 8.06 -26.77
N ARG A 402 12.29 6.81 -27.25
CA ARG A 402 11.09 6.13 -27.79
C ARG A 402 11.13 4.62 -27.59
N ARG A 403 10.36 4.16 -26.59
CA ARG A 403 9.97 2.76 -26.35
C ARG A 403 11.11 1.86 -25.89
N THR A 404 10.96 1.39 -24.66
CA THR A 404 11.85 0.41 -24.05
C THR A 404 11.02 -0.80 -23.62
N ALA A 405 11.44 -1.99 -24.04
CA ALA A 405 10.98 -3.23 -23.43
C ALA A 405 12.07 -3.71 -22.48
N VAL A 406 11.71 -4.05 -21.24
CA VAL A 406 12.65 -4.51 -20.23
C VAL A 406 12.16 -5.83 -19.64
N ALA A 407 13.08 -6.77 -19.48
CA ALA A 407 12.86 -8.01 -18.78
C ALA A 407 14.07 -8.36 -17.90
N ILE A 408 13.88 -9.21 -16.90
CA ILE A 408 14.97 -9.57 -15.98
C ILE A 408 14.97 -11.05 -15.65
N THR A 409 16.13 -11.66 -15.68
CA THR A 409 16.35 -13.04 -15.25
C THR A 409 17.27 -13.01 -14.04
N ASP A 410 17.56 -14.18 -13.46
CA ASP A 410 18.58 -14.28 -12.40
C ASP A 410 19.98 -13.91 -12.91
N ARG A 411 20.19 -13.93 -14.23
CA ARG A 411 21.51 -13.76 -14.86
C ARG A 411 21.72 -12.37 -15.45
N ALA A 412 20.65 -11.74 -15.93
CA ALA A 412 20.74 -10.49 -16.67
C ALA A 412 19.43 -9.72 -16.72
N LEU A 413 19.55 -8.40 -16.80
CA LEU A 413 18.50 -7.53 -17.28
C LEU A 413 18.61 -7.38 -18.79
N TYR A 414 17.55 -7.71 -19.51
CA TYR A 414 17.46 -7.52 -20.95
C TYR A 414 16.64 -6.27 -21.25
N ARG A 415 17.15 -5.44 -22.13
CA ARG A 415 16.49 -4.24 -22.64
C ARG A 415 16.45 -4.28 -24.15
N MET A 416 15.34 -3.89 -24.75
CA MET A 416 15.24 -3.53 -26.16
C MET A 416 14.85 -2.07 -26.24
N ALA A 417 15.57 -1.29 -27.03
CA ALA A 417 15.32 0.14 -27.19
C ALA A 417 15.54 0.58 -28.63
N GLU A 418 14.66 1.44 -29.13
CA GLU A 418 14.77 2.06 -30.43
C GLU A 418 15.48 3.42 -30.30
N CYS A 419 16.64 3.53 -30.92
CA CYS A 419 17.52 4.68 -30.86
C CYS A 419 17.49 5.46 -32.17
N SER A 420 17.09 6.72 -32.16
CA SER A 420 17.28 7.59 -33.34
C SER A 420 18.73 8.04 -33.44
N GLN A 421 19.40 7.62 -34.52
CA GLN A 421 20.78 7.97 -34.86
C GLN A 421 20.77 8.75 -36.19
N GLY A 422 20.53 10.06 -36.11
CA GLY A 422 20.45 10.92 -37.30
C GLY A 422 19.14 10.69 -38.08
N ALA A 423 19.24 10.11 -39.28
CA ALA A 423 18.10 9.80 -40.15
C ALA A 423 17.67 8.33 -40.08
N GLU A 424 18.25 7.56 -39.16
CA GLU A 424 17.96 6.14 -38.95
C GLU A 424 17.47 5.90 -37.53
N ASP A 425 16.56 4.95 -37.37
CA ASP A 425 16.18 4.35 -36.10
C ASP A 425 16.83 2.96 -35.99
N VAL A 426 17.52 2.71 -34.89
CA VAL A 426 18.25 1.47 -34.61
C VAL A 426 17.63 0.78 -33.41
N LEU A 427 17.01 -0.38 -33.60
CA LEU A 427 16.54 -1.21 -32.51
C LEU A 427 17.71 -2.03 -31.97
N THR A 428 18.07 -1.78 -30.72
CA THR A 428 19.19 -2.43 -30.04
C THR A 428 18.68 -3.24 -28.86
N ALA A 429 19.20 -4.46 -28.71
CA ALA A 429 19.06 -5.25 -27.50
C ALA A 429 20.33 -5.16 -26.67
N THR A 430 20.17 -5.01 -25.35
CA THR A 430 21.27 -4.96 -24.39
C THR A 430 20.99 -5.92 -23.24
N ALA A 431 21.99 -6.68 -22.83
CA ALA A 431 21.99 -7.43 -21.59
C ALA A 431 22.89 -6.70 -20.58
N LEU A 432 22.37 -6.47 -19.38
CA LEU A 432 23.06 -5.78 -18.29
C LEU A 432 23.22 -6.75 -17.11
N ASP A 433 24.35 -6.65 -16.42
CA ASP A 433 24.59 -7.34 -15.16
C ASP A 433 23.62 -6.79 -14.11
N PRO A 434 22.80 -7.64 -13.47
CA PRO A 434 21.83 -7.16 -12.51
C PRO A 434 22.54 -6.67 -11.23
N GLY A 435 23.70 -7.24 -10.89
CA GLY A 435 24.59 -6.85 -9.79
C GLY A 435 25.02 -5.40 -9.83
N THR A 436 25.53 -4.96 -10.97
CA THR A 436 26.28 -3.72 -11.12
C THR A 436 25.66 -2.71 -12.09
N GLY A 437 24.72 -3.15 -12.94
CA GLY A 437 24.17 -2.36 -14.03
C GLY A 437 25.12 -2.19 -15.22
N THR A 438 26.24 -2.92 -15.26
CA THR A 438 27.19 -2.86 -16.39
C THR A 438 26.67 -3.64 -17.60
N VAL A 439 26.89 -3.11 -18.81
CA VAL A 439 26.52 -3.80 -20.05
C VAL A 439 27.39 -5.07 -20.23
N LEU A 440 26.75 -6.22 -20.33
CA LEU A 440 27.36 -7.51 -20.61
C LEU A 440 27.46 -7.78 -22.12
N ALA A 441 26.40 -7.45 -22.85
CA ALA A 441 26.31 -7.69 -24.29
C ALA A 441 25.35 -6.69 -24.94
N THR A 442 25.65 -6.33 -26.19
CA THR A 442 24.79 -5.47 -27.02
C THR A 442 24.67 -6.07 -28.41
N ARG A 443 23.47 -6.02 -28.99
CA ARG A 443 23.20 -6.48 -30.35
C ARG A 443 22.21 -5.56 -31.06
N GLU A 444 22.58 -5.12 -32.24
CA GLU A 444 21.65 -4.48 -33.18
C GLU A 444 20.69 -5.53 -33.75
N LEU A 445 19.38 -5.28 -33.64
CA LEU A 445 18.32 -6.16 -34.12
C LEU A 445 17.76 -5.71 -35.47
N ARG A 446 17.60 -4.40 -35.63
CA ARG A 446 17.02 -3.76 -36.82
C ARG A 446 17.59 -2.35 -36.98
N ARG A 447 17.75 -1.92 -38.23
CA ARG A 447 18.05 -0.54 -38.63
C ARG A 447 17.09 -0.13 -39.74
N THR A 448 16.41 0.99 -39.57
CA THR A 448 15.38 1.51 -40.48
C THR A 448 15.53 3.02 -40.66
N GLU A 449 15.20 3.56 -41.83
CA GLU A 449 15.20 5.03 -42.03
C GLU A 449 14.02 5.66 -41.27
N THR A 450 14.24 6.75 -40.53
CA THR A 450 13.27 7.37 -39.59
C THR A 450 11.94 7.77 -40.24
N ASN A 451 11.92 7.99 -41.55
CA ASN A 451 10.71 8.33 -42.30
C ASN A 451 9.79 7.14 -42.59
N GLU A 452 10.30 5.89 -42.52
CA GLU A 452 9.48 4.67 -42.69
C GLU A 452 8.86 4.20 -41.36
N SER A 453 9.44 4.58 -40.22
CA SER A 453 9.11 4.08 -38.88
C SER A 453 7.88 4.74 -38.24
N ALA A 454 7.41 5.88 -38.75
CA ALA A 454 6.42 6.73 -38.10
C ALA A 454 5.02 6.07 -38.02
N GLY A 455 4.84 5.18 -37.05
CA GLY A 455 3.54 4.67 -36.59
C GLY A 455 3.20 3.21 -36.89
N ARG A 456 4.10 2.37 -37.42
CA ARG A 456 3.74 0.99 -37.85
C ARG A 456 4.25 -0.17 -37.01
N TYR A 457 5.26 0.00 -36.17
CA TYR A 457 5.85 -1.11 -35.41
C TYR A 457 5.66 -0.89 -33.90
N THR A 458 4.54 -1.39 -33.35
CA THR A 458 4.16 -1.21 -31.93
C THR A 458 4.39 -2.44 -31.07
N GLU A 459 5.03 -3.49 -31.59
CA GLU A 459 5.01 -4.81 -30.96
C GLU A 459 6.40 -5.40 -30.67
N ASP A 460 7.40 -4.54 -30.47
CA ASP A 460 8.70 -4.98 -29.97
C ASP A 460 8.54 -5.33 -28.47
N ARG A 461 8.82 -6.58 -28.10
CA ARG A 461 8.60 -7.07 -26.72
C ARG A 461 9.64 -8.10 -26.32
N ILE A 462 9.86 -8.22 -25.02
CA ILE A 462 10.66 -9.28 -24.42
C ILE A 462 9.73 -10.16 -23.59
N GLU A 463 9.64 -11.43 -23.93
CA GLU A 463 8.98 -12.45 -23.10
C GLU A 463 10.04 -13.22 -22.33
N LEU A 464 9.70 -13.69 -21.13
CA LEU A 464 10.58 -14.56 -20.36
C LEU A 464 9.94 -15.92 -20.16
N TYR A 465 10.78 -16.93 -20.31
CA TYR A 465 10.47 -18.31 -20.00
C TYR A 465 11.53 -18.77 -18.99
N ALA A 466 11.18 -18.74 -17.70
CA ALA A 466 12.14 -18.90 -16.61
C ALA A 466 13.37 -17.96 -16.75
N ASN A 467 14.57 -18.51 -16.93
CA ASN A 467 15.82 -17.76 -17.11
C ASN A 467 16.20 -17.51 -18.59
N THR A 468 15.31 -17.83 -19.53
CA THR A 468 15.50 -17.58 -20.97
C THR A 468 14.69 -16.35 -21.40
N ALA A 469 15.35 -15.39 -22.04
CA ALA A 469 14.68 -14.24 -22.65
C ALA A 469 14.39 -14.50 -24.12
N VAL A 470 13.18 -14.16 -24.57
CA VAL A 470 12.79 -14.23 -25.98
C VAL A 470 12.45 -12.82 -26.44
N LEU A 471 13.27 -12.30 -27.34
CA LEU A 471 13.15 -10.95 -27.88
C LEU A 471 12.39 -11.04 -29.20
N TYR A 472 11.25 -10.36 -29.30
CA TYR A 472 10.44 -10.29 -30.50
C TYR A 472 10.46 -8.87 -31.05
N TRP A 473 10.62 -8.75 -32.36
CA TRP A 473 10.48 -7.47 -33.04
C TRP A 473 9.91 -7.65 -34.44
N LEU A 474 9.23 -6.61 -34.93
CA LEU A 474 8.72 -6.61 -36.30
C LEU A 474 9.87 -6.36 -37.28
N SER A 475 10.15 -7.33 -38.14
CA SER A 475 11.16 -7.22 -39.20
C SER A 475 10.58 -6.72 -40.52
N ALA A 476 9.29 -6.99 -40.76
CA ALA A 476 8.50 -6.51 -41.88
C ALA A 476 7.01 -6.43 -41.49
N PRO A 477 6.12 -5.80 -42.27
CA PRO A 477 4.69 -5.79 -41.98
C PRO A 477 4.13 -7.21 -41.80
N ARG A 478 3.68 -7.54 -40.58
CA ARG A 478 3.16 -8.86 -40.17
C ARG A 478 4.20 -9.99 -40.08
N THR A 479 5.49 -9.67 -40.10
CA THR A 479 6.56 -10.65 -39.90
C THR A 479 7.32 -10.28 -38.63
N TYR A 480 7.36 -11.22 -37.69
CA TYR A 480 8.16 -11.10 -36.49
C TYR A 480 9.45 -11.89 -36.67
N ASP A 481 10.53 -11.29 -36.21
CA ASP A 481 11.73 -12.04 -35.92
C ASP A 481 11.84 -12.22 -34.43
N GLN A 482 12.50 -13.31 -34.03
CA GLN A 482 12.74 -13.63 -32.65
C GLN A 482 14.20 -14.02 -32.38
N LEU A 483 14.66 -13.73 -31.18
CA LEU A 483 15.89 -14.28 -30.59
C LEU A 483 15.55 -14.98 -29.30
N ILE A 484 15.99 -16.22 -29.17
CA ILE A 484 15.93 -16.98 -27.92
C ILE A 484 17.30 -16.87 -27.26
N VAL A 485 17.35 -16.30 -26.06
CA VAL A 485 18.58 -15.95 -25.34
C VAL A 485 18.58 -16.61 -23.96
N PRO A 486 19.12 -17.84 -23.85
CA PRO A 486 19.23 -18.57 -22.58
C PRO A 486 20.22 -17.98 -21.57
N ALA A 487 21.18 -17.19 -22.05
CA ALA A 487 22.20 -16.55 -21.21
C ALA A 487 22.66 -15.21 -21.83
N PRO A 488 23.06 -14.22 -21.02
CA PRO A 488 23.39 -12.88 -21.50
C PRO A 488 24.52 -12.85 -22.53
N GLU A 489 25.56 -13.65 -22.33
CA GLU A 489 26.70 -13.78 -23.24
C GLU A 489 26.30 -14.33 -24.63
N GLN A 490 25.14 -14.96 -24.73
CA GLN A 490 24.61 -15.49 -25.98
C GLN A 490 23.79 -14.46 -26.75
N LEU A 491 23.52 -13.28 -26.21
CA LEU A 491 22.75 -12.26 -26.91
C LEU A 491 23.37 -11.94 -28.29
N THR A 492 24.71 -11.90 -28.39
CA THR A 492 25.44 -11.61 -29.63
C THR A 492 25.47 -12.78 -30.61
N THR A 493 25.41 -14.02 -30.13
CA THR A 493 25.56 -15.24 -30.94
C THR A 493 24.25 -15.98 -31.21
N ALA A 494 23.16 -15.65 -30.50
CA ALA A 494 21.86 -16.29 -30.63
C ALA A 494 21.36 -16.22 -32.08
N THR A 495 20.80 -17.33 -32.58
CA THR A 495 20.33 -17.40 -33.96
C THR A 495 19.08 -16.57 -34.14
N ARG A 496 19.10 -15.65 -35.11
CA ARG A 496 17.91 -14.87 -35.52
C ARG A 496 16.97 -15.80 -36.27
N ASN A 497 15.78 -15.96 -35.71
CA ASN A 497 14.70 -16.75 -36.28
C ASN A 497 13.73 -15.81 -37.00
N THR A 498 13.56 -15.94 -38.31
CA THR A 498 12.78 -15.03 -39.18
C THR A 498 11.45 -15.62 -39.66
N GLY A 499 10.29 -15.08 -39.28
CA GLY A 499 8.99 -15.55 -39.81
C GLY A 499 8.30 -16.63 -38.95
N GLU A 500 7.69 -17.65 -39.57
CA GLU A 500 6.93 -18.76 -38.92
C GLU A 500 7.85 -19.75 -38.16
N TYR A 501 8.73 -19.24 -37.31
CA TYR A 501 9.57 -20.06 -36.44
C TYR A 501 8.79 -20.56 -35.23
N PRO A 502 9.23 -21.67 -34.61
CA PRO A 502 8.45 -22.27 -33.56
C PRO A 502 8.37 -21.32 -32.36
N THR A 503 7.16 -21.07 -31.89
CA THR A 503 6.88 -20.13 -30.80
C THR A 503 7.30 -20.79 -29.49
N PRO A 504 8.26 -20.23 -28.73
CA PRO A 504 8.62 -20.76 -27.41
C PRO A 504 7.39 -20.83 -26.50
N MET A 505 7.24 -21.94 -25.80
CA MET A 505 6.14 -22.18 -24.86
C MET A 505 6.63 -22.25 -23.42
N ALA A 506 7.81 -22.82 -23.21
CA ALA A 506 8.47 -22.94 -21.91
C ALA A 506 9.98 -23.09 -22.13
N ALA A 507 10.78 -22.74 -21.13
CA ALA A 507 12.22 -23.00 -21.14
C ALA A 507 12.66 -23.52 -19.78
N ASP A 508 13.69 -24.35 -19.79
CA ASP A 508 14.29 -24.88 -18.58
C ASP A 508 15.08 -23.76 -17.86
N PRO A 509 14.83 -23.50 -16.56
CA PRO A 509 15.61 -22.51 -15.80
C PRO A 509 17.11 -22.83 -15.71
N SER A 510 17.49 -24.11 -15.90
CA SER A 510 18.83 -24.64 -15.64
C SER A 510 19.61 -25.04 -16.89
N SER A 511 18.96 -25.16 -18.04
CA SER A 511 19.59 -25.58 -19.30
C SER A 511 19.18 -24.68 -20.47
N GLY A 512 19.77 -24.89 -21.65
CA GLY A 512 19.37 -24.20 -22.88
C GLY A 512 18.12 -24.79 -23.53
N GLN A 513 17.44 -25.75 -22.91
CA GLN A 513 16.29 -26.44 -23.50
C GLN A 513 15.05 -25.56 -23.51
N VAL A 514 14.39 -25.49 -24.67
CA VAL A 514 13.17 -24.74 -24.90
C VAL A 514 12.14 -25.66 -25.55
N LEU A 515 10.95 -25.71 -24.96
CA LEU A 515 9.78 -26.26 -25.60
C LEU A 515 9.25 -25.22 -26.57
N SER A 516 9.06 -25.58 -27.83
CA SER A 516 8.48 -24.67 -28.81
C SER A 516 7.33 -25.32 -29.58
N LEU A 517 6.34 -24.53 -29.97
CA LEU A 517 5.28 -24.94 -30.89
C LEU A 517 5.78 -24.78 -32.32
N SER A 518 5.97 -25.89 -33.05
CA SER A 518 6.22 -25.83 -34.49
C SER A 518 4.89 -25.85 -35.24
N GLU A 519 4.35 -24.66 -35.54
CA GLU A 519 3.13 -24.52 -36.34
C GLU A 519 3.41 -25.00 -37.77
N ARG A 520 2.76 -26.09 -38.19
CA ARG A 520 2.79 -26.53 -39.58
C ARG A 520 1.55 -26.04 -40.31
N ARG A 521 1.74 -25.37 -41.45
CA ARG A 521 0.64 -25.09 -42.39
C ARG A 521 0.02 -26.40 -42.88
N GLY A 522 -1.24 -26.68 -42.52
CA GLY A 522 -2.03 -27.77 -43.10
C GLY A 522 -2.83 -28.60 -42.08
N THR A 523 -3.13 -29.87 -42.43
CA THR A 523 -3.88 -30.83 -41.61
C THR A 523 -3.00 -31.74 -40.75
N GLN A 524 -1.69 -31.47 -40.69
CA GLN A 524 -0.78 -32.27 -39.87
C GLN A 524 -0.92 -31.88 -38.39
N PRO A 525 -0.78 -32.84 -37.46
CA PRO A 525 -0.79 -32.55 -36.03
C PRO A 525 0.36 -31.62 -35.65
N ASP A 526 0.11 -30.74 -34.67
CA ASP A 526 1.14 -29.85 -34.13
C ASP A 526 2.28 -30.67 -33.49
N HIS A 527 3.51 -30.21 -33.71
CA HIS A 527 4.72 -30.82 -33.13
C HIS A 527 5.28 -29.93 -32.03
N PHE A 528 5.71 -30.55 -30.95
CA PHE A 528 6.20 -29.88 -29.75
C PHE A 528 7.63 -30.34 -29.42
N PRO A 529 8.63 -29.95 -30.24
CA PRO A 529 10.01 -30.30 -29.98
C PRO A 529 10.54 -29.58 -28.74
N ILE A 530 11.33 -30.31 -27.96
CA ILE A 530 12.27 -29.72 -27.02
C ILE A 530 13.61 -29.56 -27.72
N THR A 531 14.01 -28.33 -27.94
CA THR A 531 15.22 -27.99 -28.67
C THR A 531 16.18 -27.24 -27.76
N ASP A 532 17.47 -27.56 -27.84
CA ASP A 532 18.50 -26.74 -27.21
C ASP A 532 18.66 -25.44 -28.01
N ALA A 533 18.36 -24.30 -27.38
CA ALA A 533 18.32 -22.99 -28.04
C ALA A 533 19.68 -22.51 -28.56
N ILE A 534 20.79 -23.11 -28.11
CA ILE A 534 22.14 -22.74 -28.51
C ILE A 534 22.53 -23.52 -29.77
N THR A 535 22.36 -24.84 -29.71
CA THR A 535 22.78 -25.77 -30.77
C THR A 535 21.70 -25.98 -31.83
N ASN A 536 20.46 -25.58 -31.54
CA ASN A 536 19.26 -25.86 -32.33
C ASN A 536 19.03 -27.36 -32.58
N VAL A 537 19.53 -28.21 -31.67
CA VAL A 537 19.35 -29.67 -31.74
C VAL A 537 18.11 -30.05 -30.95
N THR A 538 17.17 -30.69 -31.63
CA THR A 538 15.98 -31.27 -30.99
C THR A 538 16.37 -32.51 -30.20
N SER A 539 16.08 -32.50 -28.90
CA SER A 539 16.33 -33.62 -28.00
C SER A 539 15.28 -34.72 -28.18
N TYR A 540 14.00 -34.34 -28.13
CA TYR A 540 12.84 -35.22 -28.36
C TYR A 540 11.59 -34.37 -28.61
N GLU A 541 10.49 -35.01 -29.05
CA GLU A 541 9.19 -34.38 -29.26
C GLU A 541 8.18 -34.84 -28.19
N LEU A 542 7.32 -33.93 -27.74
CA LEU A 542 6.29 -34.26 -26.77
C LEU A 542 4.95 -34.61 -27.44
N PRO A 543 4.45 -35.84 -27.26
CA PRO A 543 3.13 -36.20 -27.75
C PRO A 543 2.02 -35.63 -26.85
N GLY A 544 0.86 -35.30 -27.43
CA GLY A 544 -0.35 -34.97 -26.66
C GLY A 544 -0.33 -33.63 -25.94
N VAL A 545 0.62 -32.75 -26.25
CA VAL A 545 0.56 -31.34 -25.83
C VAL A 545 -0.60 -30.70 -26.59
N HIS A 546 -1.49 -30.02 -25.87
CA HIS A 546 -2.64 -29.39 -26.51
C HIS A 546 -2.38 -27.91 -26.76
N PRO A 547 -2.58 -27.45 -28.00
CA PRO A 547 -2.76 -26.05 -28.27
C PRO A 547 -4.01 -25.51 -27.63
N TYR A 548 -3.83 -24.81 -26.52
CA TYR A 548 -4.87 -23.87 -26.13
C TYR A 548 -4.80 -22.71 -27.13
N ARG A 549 -5.94 -22.38 -27.79
CA ARG A 549 -6.03 -21.34 -28.83
C ARG A 549 -5.50 -19.95 -28.43
N GLN A 550 -5.22 -19.76 -27.13
CA GLN A 550 -4.58 -18.59 -26.55
C GLN A 550 -3.51 -19.09 -25.59
N TYR A 551 -2.39 -19.57 -26.11
CA TYR A 551 -1.28 -20.01 -25.29
C TYR A 551 -0.83 -18.87 -24.38
N LYS A 552 -0.81 -19.14 -23.08
CA LYS A 552 -0.13 -18.29 -22.11
C LYS A 552 1.13 -19.03 -21.66
N PRO A 553 2.31 -18.38 -21.63
CA PRO A 553 3.55 -18.96 -21.07
C PRO A 553 3.38 -19.57 -19.67
N ALA A 554 2.37 -19.11 -18.92
CA ALA A 554 2.06 -19.57 -17.58
C ALA A 554 1.47 -21.00 -17.51
N ASP A 555 1.14 -21.67 -18.62
CA ASP A 555 0.46 -22.97 -18.58
C ASP A 555 1.41 -24.18 -18.53
N THR A 556 2.70 -23.97 -18.81
CA THR A 556 3.71 -25.04 -18.93
C THR A 556 4.97 -24.69 -18.14
N ALA A 557 5.57 -25.67 -17.46
CA ALA A 557 6.84 -25.47 -16.76
C ALA A 557 7.76 -26.69 -16.83
N PHE A 558 9.05 -26.44 -16.71
CA PHE A 558 10.08 -27.46 -16.51
C PHE A 558 10.31 -27.68 -15.02
N LEU A 559 10.24 -28.94 -14.60
CA LEU A 559 10.83 -29.42 -13.36
C LEU A 559 12.17 -30.09 -13.69
N SER A 560 12.92 -30.53 -12.68
CA SER A 560 14.21 -31.18 -12.93
C SER A 560 14.08 -32.57 -13.56
N GLN A 561 12.98 -33.29 -13.30
CA GLN A 561 12.75 -34.63 -13.87
C GLN A 561 11.52 -34.73 -14.78
N GLN A 562 10.61 -33.76 -14.72
CA GLN A 562 9.40 -33.75 -15.54
C GLN A 562 9.18 -32.42 -16.25
N MET A 563 8.46 -32.46 -17.36
CA MET A 563 7.73 -31.29 -17.84
C MET A 563 6.27 -31.41 -17.41
N ILE A 564 5.66 -30.27 -17.10
CA ILE A 564 4.29 -30.20 -16.63
C ILE A 564 3.48 -29.17 -17.42
N GLN A 565 2.22 -29.48 -17.73
CA GLN A 565 1.29 -28.56 -18.40
C GLN A 565 -0.09 -28.65 -17.76
N VAL A 566 -0.70 -27.52 -17.44
CA VAL A 566 -2.13 -27.45 -17.13
C VAL A 566 -2.90 -27.10 -18.40
N GLY A 567 -4.01 -27.81 -18.66
CA GLY A 567 -4.82 -27.53 -19.83
C GLY A 567 -6.19 -28.19 -19.78
N GLN A 568 -7.06 -27.84 -20.73
CA GLN A 568 -8.36 -28.47 -20.86
C GLN A 568 -8.26 -29.74 -21.72
N ASP A 569 -8.94 -30.80 -21.29
CA ASP A 569 -9.17 -32.02 -22.05
C ASP A 569 -10.68 -32.16 -22.27
N ASN A 570 -11.14 -32.13 -23.52
CA ASN A 570 -12.57 -32.25 -23.82
C ASN A 570 -12.91 -33.72 -24.06
N PRO A 571 -13.82 -34.37 -23.30
CA PRO A 571 -14.76 -33.81 -22.32
C PRO A 571 -14.32 -33.87 -20.84
N SER A 572 -13.12 -34.40 -20.56
CA SER A 572 -12.61 -34.75 -19.23
C SER A 572 -12.44 -33.58 -18.24
N GLY A 573 -12.51 -32.33 -18.70
CA GLY A 573 -12.37 -31.14 -17.86
C GLY A 573 -10.96 -30.56 -17.89
N VAL A 574 -10.49 -30.01 -16.77
CA VAL A 574 -9.11 -29.49 -16.68
C VAL A 574 -8.21 -30.63 -16.19
N VAL A 575 -7.02 -30.77 -16.77
CA VAL A 575 -6.06 -31.82 -16.41
C VAL A 575 -4.65 -31.24 -16.27
N LEU A 576 -3.87 -31.83 -15.36
CA LEU A 576 -2.42 -31.65 -15.27
C LEU A 576 -1.76 -32.80 -16.04
N ARG A 577 -1.03 -32.48 -17.10
CA ARG A 577 -0.24 -33.43 -17.90
C ARG A 577 1.21 -33.35 -17.48
N THR A 578 1.88 -34.50 -17.46
CA THR A 578 3.30 -34.62 -17.13
C THR A 578 4.02 -35.49 -18.18
N TRP A 579 5.27 -35.16 -18.46
CA TRP A 579 6.16 -35.92 -19.35
C TRP A 579 7.51 -36.13 -18.66
N ASP A 580 8.10 -37.32 -18.78
CA ASP A 580 9.45 -37.57 -18.28
C ASP A 580 10.49 -36.82 -19.13
N ARG A 581 11.46 -36.16 -18.48
CA ARG A 581 12.47 -35.37 -19.18
C ARG A 581 13.53 -36.19 -19.90
N ALA A 582 13.69 -37.47 -19.56
CA ALA A 582 14.71 -38.33 -20.14
C ALA A 582 14.35 -38.77 -21.57
N ASP A 583 13.07 -39.02 -21.83
CA ASP A 583 12.61 -39.62 -23.10
C ASP A 583 11.34 -38.96 -23.69
N GLY A 584 10.73 -38.00 -22.98
CA GLY A 584 9.49 -37.35 -23.42
C GLY A 584 8.25 -38.22 -23.28
N HIS A 585 8.32 -39.35 -22.56
CA HIS A 585 7.19 -40.24 -22.39
C HIS A 585 6.08 -39.56 -21.57
N PRO A 586 4.83 -39.48 -22.08
CA PRO A 586 3.72 -38.90 -21.34
C PRO A 586 3.28 -39.84 -20.21
N GLU A 587 3.05 -39.29 -19.03
CA GLU A 587 2.37 -40.01 -17.95
C GLU A 587 0.84 -39.83 -18.03
N PRO A 588 0.05 -40.68 -17.36
CA PRO A 588 -1.40 -40.51 -17.32
C PRO A 588 -1.82 -39.12 -16.79
N PRO A 589 -2.66 -38.36 -17.52
CA PRO A 589 -3.10 -37.04 -17.07
C PRO A 589 -3.83 -37.10 -15.73
N THR A 590 -3.49 -36.17 -14.83
CA THR A 590 -4.14 -36.05 -13.52
C THR A 590 -5.32 -35.08 -13.62
N PRO A 591 -6.57 -35.51 -13.35
CA PRO A 591 -7.72 -34.62 -13.45
C PRO A 591 -7.71 -33.55 -12.36
N ILE A 592 -7.94 -32.30 -12.76
CA ILE A 592 -8.21 -31.17 -11.88
C ILE A 592 -9.73 -30.99 -11.82
N THR A 593 -10.30 -30.93 -10.61
CA THR A 593 -11.75 -30.95 -10.38
C THR A 593 -12.58 -30.08 -11.36
N SER A 594 -13.77 -30.56 -11.73
CA SER A 594 -14.61 -30.06 -12.85
C SER A 594 -15.10 -28.60 -12.74
N GLU A 595 -14.85 -27.91 -11.63
CA GLU A 595 -15.30 -26.53 -11.41
C GLU A 595 -14.48 -25.49 -12.20
N CYS A 596 -13.40 -25.91 -12.88
CA CYS A 596 -12.48 -25.03 -13.60
C CYS A 596 -12.80 -24.78 -15.08
N THR A 597 -14.03 -25.07 -15.51
CA THR A 597 -14.40 -25.14 -16.94
C THR A 597 -14.48 -23.80 -17.68
N ARG A 598 -14.40 -22.65 -17.00
CA ARG A 598 -14.57 -21.32 -17.64
C ARG A 598 -13.59 -20.24 -17.17
N GLY A 599 -12.46 -20.65 -16.59
CA GLY A 599 -11.47 -19.73 -16.03
C GLY A 599 -10.18 -19.64 -16.84
N THR A 600 -9.32 -18.67 -16.47
CA THR A 600 -7.90 -18.74 -16.84
C THR A 600 -7.23 -19.80 -15.98
N LEU A 601 -6.41 -20.61 -16.63
CA LEU A 601 -5.54 -21.58 -15.98
C LEU A 601 -4.14 -20.98 -15.93
N SER A 602 -3.39 -21.31 -14.89
CA SER A 602 -1.97 -21.04 -14.81
C SER A 602 -1.29 -22.03 -13.90
N LEU A 603 0.01 -22.17 -14.09
CA LEU A 603 0.89 -23.08 -13.39
C LEU A 603 1.97 -22.27 -12.68
N ILE A 604 2.22 -22.57 -11.41
CA ILE A 604 3.26 -21.92 -10.62
C ILE A 604 4.11 -23.01 -9.96
N THR A 605 5.40 -23.03 -10.25
CA THR A 605 6.37 -23.88 -9.55
C THR A 605 6.85 -23.15 -8.30
N ALA A 606 6.51 -23.67 -7.12
CA ALA A 606 6.84 -23.08 -5.84
C ALA A 606 7.68 -24.04 -4.99
N PRO A 607 8.52 -23.52 -4.07
CA PRO A 607 9.08 -24.32 -2.99
C PRO A 607 8.02 -25.20 -2.32
N GLY A 608 8.19 -26.52 -2.38
CA GLY A 608 7.29 -27.49 -1.76
C GLY A 608 6.02 -27.85 -2.54
N ALA A 609 5.71 -27.26 -3.70
CA ALA A 609 4.61 -27.73 -4.55
C ALA A 609 4.63 -27.19 -5.98
N VAL A 610 4.00 -27.93 -6.88
CA VAL A 610 3.47 -27.41 -8.15
C VAL A 610 2.05 -26.94 -7.92
N LEU A 611 1.73 -25.70 -8.29
CA LEU A 611 0.39 -25.13 -8.12
C LEU A 611 -0.29 -25.04 -9.48
N ALA A 612 -1.46 -25.64 -9.61
CA ALA A 612 -2.40 -25.32 -10.69
C ALA A 612 -3.41 -24.31 -10.15
N VAL A 613 -3.49 -23.14 -10.79
CA VAL A 613 -4.39 -22.05 -10.41
C VAL A 613 -5.49 -21.94 -11.46
N CYS A 614 -6.70 -21.80 -10.96
CA CYS A 614 -7.91 -21.73 -11.76
C CYS A 614 -8.71 -20.51 -11.33
N THR A 615 -8.71 -19.46 -12.16
CA THR A 615 -9.35 -18.20 -11.84
C THR A 615 -10.77 -18.18 -12.41
N GLY A 616 -11.77 -18.31 -11.53
CA GLY A 616 -13.17 -18.17 -11.89
C GLY A 616 -13.67 -16.73 -11.71
N LYS A 617 -14.95 -16.51 -12.05
CA LYS A 617 -15.59 -15.17 -11.99
C LYS A 617 -15.57 -14.55 -10.59
N ASN A 618 -15.81 -15.32 -9.54
CA ASN A 618 -15.97 -14.78 -8.18
C ASN A 618 -14.92 -15.31 -7.20
N SER A 619 -14.04 -16.18 -7.65
CA SER A 619 -13.11 -16.88 -6.79
C SER A 619 -12.06 -17.59 -7.62
N ALA A 620 -10.86 -17.73 -7.09
CA ALA A 620 -9.86 -18.60 -7.69
C ALA A 620 -9.57 -19.80 -6.81
N LYS A 621 -9.25 -20.93 -7.44
CA LYS A 621 -8.89 -22.17 -6.76
C LYS A 621 -7.42 -22.47 -7.03
N VAL A 622 -6.71 -22.84 -5.98
CA VAL A 622 -5.31 -23.27 -6.04
C VAL A 622 -5.25 -24.74 -5.68
N PHE A 623 -4.70 -25.56 -6.55
CA PHE A 623 -4.49 -26.99 -6.34
C PHE A 623 -2.99 -27.24 -6.20
N GLY A 624 -2.56 -27.73 -5.04
CA GLY A 624 -1.15 -28.04 -4.77
C GLY A 624 -0.83 -29.50 -5.01
N TYR A 625 0.22 -29.77 -5.78
CA TYR A 625 0.74 -31.09 -6.09
C TYR A 625 2.15 -31.24 -5.50
N HIS A 626 2.37 -32.36 -4.81
CA HIS A 626 3.68 -32.71 -4.25
C HIS A 626 3.89 -34.23 -4.27
N PRO A 627 5.13 -34.70 -4.53
CA PRO A 627 5.51 -36.12 -4.45
C PRO A 627 5.05 -36.84 -3.18
#